data_AF-A0ABD3MVL2-F1
#
_entry.id   AF-A0ABD3MVL2-F1
#
_cell.length_a   1.000
_cell.length_b   1.000
_cell.length_c   1.000
_cell.angle_alpha   90.00
_cell.angle_beta   90.00
_cell.angle_gamma   90.00
#
_symmetry.space_group_name_H-M   'P 1'
#
loop_
_entity.id
_entity.type
_entity.pdbx_description
1 polymer ?
#
loop_
_entity_poly.entity_id
_entity_poly.type
_entity_poly.pdbx_seq_one_letter_code
_entity_poly.pdbx_strand_id
1 'polypeptide(L)'
;MTMKLHVVLRVAAAFLLTLPLSNAYAPLAGITARSVKTLEDVDLSRFVSTPAAKGEKCMLVLGTYAADFNAIEYAQRLRYYLPDLQQRGITKIGLVLNCETDAAKRLVDLVDLPCDASDGKEVTLMVDPMGNAGRAFGVGTGWRPDDSEMSPYVKLFGMLFGLGAWATLPAVIGGYIGNPFKPQPWIEDAMAVGQRKGRWPDMALILDDNSDKVVTNKFTELPVVGSWPRRPLELATLRLQNMLDISIKNWKELAPNDEALNAGVLTQLGGCVVCDENGEALFEWKDAGICAVANFEDILEKIPVTE
;
A
#
# COMPACT_ATOMS: atom_id res chain seq x y z
N MET A 1 31.59 12.60 -72.05
CA MET A 1 31.46 11.23 -71.50
C MET A 1 30.75 11.36 -70.17
N THR A 2 29.43 11.29 -70.21
CA THR A 2 28.54 11.88 -69.20
C THR A 2 27.68 10.76 -68.63
N MET A 3 27.97 10.38 -67.38
CA MET A 3 27.19 9.45 -66.57
C MET A 3 25.80 10.05 -66.28
N LYS A 4 24.72 9.28 -66.48
CA LYS A 4 23.43 9.56 -65.83
C LYS A 4 22.90 8.32 -65.11
N LEU A 5 22.59 8.61 -63.85
CA LEU A 5 22.24 7.79 -62.71
C LEU A 5 20.87 7.12 -62.89
N HIS A 6 20.76 5.83 -62.61
CA HIS A 6 19.48 5.14 -62.45
C HIS A 6 18.90 5.45 -61.07
N VAL A 7 17.69 6.01 -61.03
CA VAL A 7 16.93 6.24 -59.80
C VAL A 7 16.22 4.93 -59.43
N VAL A 8 16.63 4.30 -58.33
CA VAL A 8 15.92 3.17 -57.72
C VAL A 8 14.99 3.74 -56.65
N LEU A 9 13.68 3.63 -56.87
CA LEU A 9 12.64 3.99 -55.90
C LEU A 9 12.58 2.92 -54.81
N ARG A 10 13.07 3.22 -53.60
CA ARG A 10 12.85 2.39 -52.41
C ARG A 10 11.53 2.79 -51.76
N VAL A 11 10.54 1.90 -51.82
CA VAL A 11 9.33 1.97 -50.98
C VAL A 11 9.75 1.57 -49.56
N ALA A 12 9.85 2.54 -48.67
CA ALA A 12 9.99 2.29 -47.24
C ALA A 12 8.59 2.09 -46.65
N ALA A 13 8.24 0.85 -46.33
CA ALA A 13 7.08 0.55 -45.51
C ALA A 13 7.39 1.03 -44.08
N ALA A 14 6.73 2.10 -43.65
CA ALA A 14 6.77 2.55 -42.27
C ALA A 14 5.92 1.58 -41.43
N PHE A 15 6.56 0.60 -40.79
CA PHE A 15 5.99 -0.07 -39.63
C PHE A 15 5.98 0.96 -38.49
N LEU A 16 4.87 1.65 -38.32
CA LEU A 16 4.52 2.30 -37.06
C LEU A 16 4.29 1.18 -36.04
N LEU A 17 5.37 0.74 -35.40
CA LEU A 17 5.29 0.13 -34.08
C LEU A 17 4.76 1.22 -33.15
N THR A 18 3.44 1.23 -32.93
CA THR A 18 2.89 1.79 -31.72
C THR A 18 3.49 0.97 -30.58
N LEU A 19 4.61 1.43 -30.03
CA LEU A 19 5.05 0.98 -28.71
C LEU A 19 3.85 1.24 -27.79
N PRO A 20 3.21 0.20 -27.22
CA PRO A 20 2.28 0.48 -26.14
C PRO A 20 3.07 1.28 -25.11
N LEU A 21 2.48 2.39 -24.63
CA LEU A 21 2.99 3.04 -23.43
C LEU A 21 3.27 1.94 -22.42
N SER A 22 4.49 1.90 -21.90
CA SER A 22 4.92 0.93 -20.91
C SER A 22 3.89 0.93 -19.78
N ASN A 23 2.98 -0.06 -19.76
CA ASN A 23 2.02 -0.21 -18.67
C ASN A 23 2.81 -0.30 -17.36
N ALA A 24 2.48 0.53 -16.37
CA ALA A 24 3.18 0.59 -15.08
C ALA A 24 3.30 -0.80 -14.42
N TYR A 25 2.36 -1.68 -14.71
CA TYR A 25 2.27 -3.05 -14.22
C TYR A 25 2.65 -4.11 -15.27
N ALA A 26 3.22 -3.74 -16.42
CA ALA A 26 3.67 -4.69 -17.45
C ALA A 26 4.58 -5.81 -16.90
N PRO A 27 5.50 -5.54 -15.95
CA PRO A 27 6.28 -6.60 -15.31
C PRO A 27 5.48 -7.63 -14.51
N LEU A 28 4.21 -7.36 -14.18
CA LEU A 28 3.32 -8.32 -13.52
C LEU A 28 2.72 -9.35 -14.49
N ALA A 29 3.03 -9.31 -15.78
CA ALA A 29 2.54 -10.28 -16.75
C ALA A 29 2.92 -11.71 -16.35
N GLY A 30 1.92 -12.57 -16.12
CA GLY A 30 2.11 -13.94 -15.67
C GLY A 30 2.49 -14.09 -14.19
N ILE A 31 2.57 -13.00 -13.44
CA ILE A 31 2.77 -13.02 -11.99
C ILE A 31 1.41 -13.18 -11.31
N THR A 32 1.33 -14.14 -10.40
CA THR A 32 0.12 -14.46 -9.65
C THR A 32 0.29 -14.16 -8.17
N ALA A 33 -0.83 -13.90 -7.50
CA ALA A 33 -0.95 -14.00 -6.05
C ALA A 33 -2.14 -14.90 -5.70
N ARG A 34 -2.07 -15.60 -4.58
CA ARG A 34 -3.12 -16.54 -4.18
C ARG A 34 -4.25 -15.79 -3.48
N SER A 35 -5.49 -15.96 -3.96
CA SER A 35 -6.66 -15.44 -3.25
C SER A 35 -6.79 -16.10 -1.87
N VAL A 36 -6.99 -15.29 -0.83
CA VAL A 36 -7.24 -15.81 0.52
C VAL A 36 -8.62 -16.49 0.62
N LYS A 37 -9.59 -16.01 -0.17
CA LYS A 37 -10.95 -16.54 -0.17
C LYS A 37 -11.07 -17.85 -0.94
N THR A 38 -10.65 -17.86 -2.20
CA THR A 38 -10.86 -19.01 -3.10
C THR A 38 -9.69 -19.99 -3.08
N LEU A 39 -8.53 -19.57 -2.57
CA LEU A 39 -7.27 -20.31 -2.61
C LEU A 39 -6.74 -20.56 -4.02
N GLU A 40 -7.30 -19.89 -5.03
CA GLU A 40 -6.88 -19.93 -6.42
C GLU A 40 -5.86 -18.83 -6.72
N ASP A 41 -5.01 -19.06 -7.72
CA ASP A 41 -4.05 -18.08 -8.20
C ASP A 41 -4.74 -17.03 -9.08
N VAL A 42 -4.49 -15.76 -8.76
CA VAL A 42 -5.01 -14.60 -9.47
C VAL A 42 -3.87 -13.96 -10.26
N ASP A 43 -3.99 -13.91 -11.58
CA ASP A 43 -3.06 -13.14 -12.44
C ASP A 43 -3.23 -11.64 -12.16
N LEU A 44 -2.15 -11.01 -11.66
CA LEU A 44 -2.21 -9.64 -11.15
C LEU A 44 -2.27 -8.60 -12.28
N SER A 45 -1.62 -8.87 -13.41
CA SER A 45 -1.70 -8.00 -14.59
C SER A 45 -3.12 -7.99 -15.15
N ARG A 46 -3.76 -9.15 -15.24
CA ARG A 46 -5.17 -9.27 -15.62
C ARG A 46 -6.09 -8.67 -14.57
N PHE A 47 -5.78 -8.84 -13.28
CA PHE A 47 -6.58 -8.27 -12.19
C PHE A 47 -6.71 -6.75 -12.36
N VAL A 48 -5.60 -6.05 -12.56
CA VAL A 48 -5.57 -4.59 -12.63
C VAL A 48 -5.97 -4.03 -14.01
N SER A 49 -5.80 -4.78 -15.09
CA SER A 49 -6.20 -4.36 -16.44
C SER A 49 -7.64 -4.69 -16.83
N THR A 50 -8.35 -5.50 -16.03
CA THR A 50 -9.73 -5.93 -16.33
C THR A 50 -10.68 -5.48 -15.22
N PRO A 51 -11.35 -4.32 -15.36
CA PRO A 51 -12.37 -3.86 -14.42
C PRO A 51 -13.53 -4.82 -14.25
N ALA A 52 -14.30 -4.66 -13.17
CA ALA A 52 -15.49 -5.48 -12.93
C ALA A 52 -16.66 -5.09 -13.86
N ALA A 53 -16.79 -3.80 -14.20
CA ALA A 53 -17.70 -3.31 -15.23
C ALA A 53 -17.07 -2.20 -16.09
N LYS A 54 -17.70 -1.90 -17.23
CA LYS A 54 -17.30 -0.78 -18.09
C LYS A 54 -17.40 0.54 -17.31
N GLY A 55 -16.42 1.43 -17.48
CA GLY A 55 -16.31 2.71 -16.77
C GLY A 55 -15.70 2.61 -15.37
N GLU A 56 -15.47 1.41 -14.86
CA GLU A 56 -14.84 1.19 -13.56
C GLU A 56 -13.31 1.12 -13.66
N LYS A 57 -12.68 1.35 -12.51
CA LYS A 57 -11.23 1.42 -12.33
C LYS A 57 -10.79 0.31 -11.38
N CYS A 58 -9.56 -0.14 -11.57
CA CYS A 58 -8.93 -1.14 -10.72
C CYS A 58 -7.86 -0.50 -9.85
N MET A 59 -7.72 -0.98 -8.62
CA MET A 59 -6.60 -0.64 -7.75
C MET A 59 -5.94 -1.93 -7.26
N LEU A 60 -4.61 -1.95 -7.28
CA LEU A 60 -3.82 -3.03 -6.71
C LEU A 60 -2.81 -2.44 -5.74
N VAL A 61 -2.93 -2.83 -4.47
CA VAL A 61 -1.94 -2.55 -3.43
C VAL A 61 -1.05 -3.78 -3.28
N LEU A 62 0.25 -3.58 -3.44
CA LEU A 62 1.29 -4.55 -3.17
C LEU A 62 1.85 -4.22 -1.78
N GLY A 63 1.25 -4.81 -0.76
CA GLY A 63 1.66 -4.65 0.64
C GLY A 63 2.92 -5.43 0.97
N THR A 64 3.45 -5.16 2.16
CA THR A 64 4.58 -5.88 2.76
C THR A 64 4.09 -7.04 3.63
N TYR A 65 4.93 -7.58 4.52
CA TYR A 65 4.51 -8.65 5.43
C TYR A 65 3.54 -8.14 6.50
N ALA A 66 2.69 -9.02 7.04
CA ALA A 66 1.52 -8.63 7.82
C ALA A 66 1.80 -7.84 9.11
N ALA A 67 2.98 -8.01 9.71
CA ALA A 67 3.37 -7.29 10.93
C ALA A 67 4.13 -5.97 10.64
N ASP A 68 4.28 -5.58 9.37
CA ASP A 68 5.02 -4.38 8.97
C ASP A 68 4.20 -3.09 9.05
N PHE A 69 4.88 -1.96 9.25
CA PHE A 69 4.23 -0.65 9.24
C PHE A 69 3.50 -0.35 7.92
N ASN A 70 4.09 -0.69 6.76
CA ASN A 70 3.49 -0.34 5.47
C ASN A 70 2.20 -1.13 5.23
N ALA A 71 2.22 -2.45 5.48
CA ALA A 71 1.04 -3.30 5.36
C ALA A 71 -0.11 -2.83 6.27
N ILE A 72 0.19 -2.50 7.53
CA ILE A 72 -0.80 -2.01 8.49
C ILE A 72 -1.40 -0.68 8.02
N GLU A 73 -0.58 0.28 7.57
CA GLU A 73 -1.07 1.58 7.09
C GLU A 73 -1.89 1.46 5.80
N TYR A 74 -1.48 0.62 4.84
CA TYR A 74 -2.27 0.37 3.64
C TYR A 74 -3.64 -0.20 3.99
N ALA A 75 -3.71 -1.16 4.92
CA ALA A 75 -4.98 -1.76 5.33
C ALA A 75 -5.88 -0.74 6.09
N GLN A 76 -5.31 0.09 6.96
CA GLN A 76 -6.03 1.17 7.65
C GLN A 76 -6.56 2.24 6.68
N ARG A 77 -5.73 2.64 5.71
CA ARG A 77 -6.11 3.60 4.67
C ARG A 77 -7.19 3.05 3.75
N LEU A 78 -7.08 1.80 3.32
CA LEU A 78 -8.13 1.12 2.55
C LEU A 78 -9.45 1.16 3.31
N ARG A 79 -9.48 0.71 4.58
CA ARG A 79 -10.71 0.74 5.37
C ARG A 79 -11.35 2.13 5.41
N TYR A 80 -10.56 3.17 5.66
CA TYR A 80 -11.07 4.53 5.77
C TYR A 80 -11.55 5.09 4.43
N TYR A 81 -10.75 4.96 3.37
CA TYR A 81 -10.99 5.62 2.08
C TYR A 81 -11.82 4.79 1.09
N LEU A 82 -12.20 3.56 1.42
CA LEU A 82 -13.00 2.69 0.56
C LEU A 82 -14.24 3.40 -0.05
N PRO A 83 -15.09 4.12 0.73
CA PRO A 83 -16.23 4.83 0.17
C PRO A 83 -15.84 5.91 -0.85
N ASP A 84 -14.78 6.69 -0.57
CA ASP A 84 -14.29 7.75 -1.46
C ASP A 84 -13.70 7.20 -2.76
N LEU A 85 -12.98 6.07 -2.67
CA LEU A 85 -12.43 5.34 -3.81
C LEU A 85 -13.56 4.82 -4.71
N GLN A 86 -14.58 4.19 -4.10
CA GLN A 86 -15.74 3.65 -4.82
C GLN A 86 -16.57 4.75 -5.51
N GLN A 87 -16.75 5.91 -4.86
CA GLN A 87 -17.44 7.05 -5.47
C GLN A 87 -16.72 7.58 -6.73
N ARG A 88 -15.41 7.34 -6.85
CA ARG A 88 -14.58 7.69 -8.02
C ARG A 88 -14.52 6.58 -9.06
N GLY A 89 -15.29 5.52 -8.87
CA GLY A 89 -15.34 4.35 -9.74
C GLY A 89 -14.17 3.37 -9.54
N ILE A 90 -13.38 3.49 -8.47
CA ILE A 90 -12.38 2.49 -8.11
C ILE A 90 -13.08 1.39 -7.30
N THR A 91 -13.65 0.42 -8.00
CA THR A 91 -14.55 -0.60 -7.44
C THR A 91 -13.88 -1.96 -7.30
N LYS A 92 -12.90 -2.27 -8.15
CA LYS A 92 -12.13 -3.52 -8.09
C LYS A 92 -10.79 -3.27 -7.40
N ILE A 93 -10.74 -3.57 -6.11
CA ILE A 93 -9.59 -3.26 -5.25
C ILE A 93 -8.96 -4.56 -4.76
N GLY A 94 -7.66 -4.72 -4.98
CA GLY A 94 -6.87 -5.85 -4.48
C GLY A 94 -5.84 -5.41 -3.45
N LEU A 95 -5.65 -6.21 -2.40
CA LEU A 95 -4.56 -6.10 -1.44
C LEU A 95 -3.77 -7.41 -1.43
N VAL A 96 -2.52 -7.35 -1.88
CA VAL A 96 -1.57 -8.47 -1.82
C VAL A 96 -0.67 -8.28 -0.60
N LEU A 97 -0.54 -9.29 0.26
CA LEU A 97 0.36 -9.26 1.43
C LEU A 97 1.46 -10.31 1.32
N ASN A 98 2.67 -9.96 1.77
CA ASN A 98 3.82 -10.86 1.79
C ASN A 98 3.80 -11.74 3.05
N CYS A 99 2.78 -12.58 3.18
CA CYS A 99 2.59 -13.44 4.35
C CYS A 99 1.73 -14.66 4.02
N GLU A 100 1.58 -15.55 4.99
CA GLU A 100 0.63 -16.66 4.89
C GLU A 100 -0.83 -16.19 4.99
N THR A 101 -1.75 -17.06 4.54
CA THR A 101 -3.19 -16.77 4.54
C THR A 101 -3.74 -16.39 5.91
N ASP A 102 -3.35 -17.11 6.96
CA ASP A 102 -3.85 -16.84 8.32
C ASP A 102 -3.32 -15.51 8.88
N ALA A 103 -2.07 -15.17 8.57
CA ALA A 103 -1.48 -13.88 8.91
C ALA A 103 -2.22 -12.72 8.21
N ALA A 104 -2.58 -12.89 6.93
CA ALA A 104 -3.36 -11.91 6.18
C ALA A 104 -4.74 -11.68 6.79
N LYS A 105 -5.46 -12.78 7.10
CA LYS A 105 -6.76 -12.72 7.79
C LYS A 105 -6.65 -12.04 9.15
N ARG A 106 -5.60 -12.36 9.90
CA ARG A 106 -5.36 -11.77 11.22
C ARG A 106 -5.11 -10.27 11.14
N LEU A 107 -4.31 -9.81 10.18
CA LEU A 107 -4.07 -8.37 9.97
C LEU A 107 -5.38 -7.64 9.65
N VAL A 108 -6.18 -8.12 8.70
CA VAL A 108 -7.40 -7.41 8.29
C VAL A 108 -8.45 -7.36 9.41
N ASP A 109 -8.57 -8.40 10.22
CA ASP A 109 -9.37 -8.41 11.46
C ASP A 109 -8.83 -7.40 12.50
N LEU A 110 -7.51 -7.34 12.65
CA LEU A 110 -6.85 -6.37 13.50
C LEU A 110 -6.95 -4.93 12.98
N VAL A 111 -7.45 -4.65 11.78
CA VAL A 111 -7.67 -3.26 11.35
C VAL A 111 -9.09 -2.96 10.93
N ASP A 112 -10.00 -3.91 11.08
CA ASP A 112 -11.40 -3.88 10.62
C ASP A 112 -11.54 -3.60 9.12
N LEU A 113 -10.59 -4.08 8.31
CA LEU A 113 -10.68 -3.92 6.85
C LEU A 113 -11.75 -4.89 6.30
N PRO A 114 -12.84 -4.39 5.71
CA PRO A 114 -13.80 -5.26 5.04
C PRO A 114 -13.18 -5.80 3.74
N CYS A 115 -13.10 -7.12 3.63
CA CYS A 115 -12.53 -7.79 2.48
C CYS A 115 -13.26 -9.10 2.21
N ASP A 116 -13.04 -9.69 1.04
CA ASP A 116 -13.72 -10.88 0.56
C ASP A 116 -13.39 -12.17 1.35
N ALA A 117 -12.37 -12.11 2.20
CA ALA A 117 -11.96 -13.13 3.16
C ALA A 117 -12.56 -12.94 4.57
N SER A 118 -13.21 -11.80 4.82
CA SER A 118 -14.02 -11.51 6.02
C SER A 118 -15.49 -11.32 5.62
N ASP A 119 -16.31 -10.70 6.47
CA ASP A 119 -17.73 -10.46 6.16
C ASP A 119 -17.95 -9.40 5.05
N GLY A 120 -16.88 -8.78 4.56
CA GLY A 120 -16.90 -7.81 3.46
C GLY A 120 -16.80 -8.44 2.06
N LYS A 121 -16.90 -7.58 1.03
CA LYS A 121 -16.68 -7.93 -0.39
C LYS A 121 -15.92 -6.86 -1.17
N GLU A 122 -15.49 -5.79 -0.50
CA GLU A 122 -14.99 -4.56 -1.10
C GLU A 122 -13.54 -4.66 -1.55
N VAL A 123 -12.74 -5.48 -0.87
CA VAL A 123 -11.31 -5.71 -1.18
C VAL A 123 -11.07 -7.19 -1.41
N THR A 124 -10.47 -7.55 -2.54
CA THR A 124 -9.94 -8.89 -2.80
C THR A 124 -8.63 -9.06 -2.04
N LEU A 125 -8.64 -9.89 -0.99
CA LEU A 125 -7.46 -10.19 -0.20
C LEU A 125 -6.65 -11.32 -0.86
N MET A 126 -5.38 -11.06 -1.10
CA MET A 126 -4.45 -11.99 -1.74
C MET A 126 -3.16 -12.07 -0.94
N VAL A 127 -2.45 -13.19 -1.10
CA VAL A 127 -1.14 -13.41 -0.51
C VAL A 127 -0.12 -13.82 -1.54
N ASP A 128 1.10 -13.31 -1.36
CA ASP A 128 2.31 -13.72 -2.06
C ASP A 128 3.42 -13.85 -1.00
N PRO A 129 3.47 -14.97 -0.26
CA PRO A 129 4.37 -15.13 0.88
C PRO A 129 5.84 -14.83 0.57
N MET A 130 6.24 -14.98 -0.70
CA MET A 130 7.62 -14.77 -1.14
C MET A 130 7.88 -13.35 -1.61
N GLY A 131 6.85 -12.51 -1.86
CA GLY A 131 6.99 -11.14 -2.32
C GLY A 131 7.40 -10.98 -3.79
N ASN A 132 7.17 -12.00 -4.62
CA ASN A 132 7.48 -11.99 -6.06
C ASN A 132 6.78 -10.86 -6.82
N ALA A 133 5.50 -10.61 -6.53
CA ALA A 133 4.67 -9.58 -7.15
C ALA A 133 5.23 -8.17 -6.93
N GLY A 134 5.57 -7.84 -5.68
CA GLY A 134 6.21 -6.57 -5.37
C GLY A 134 7.53 -6.38 -6.12
N ARG A 135 8.40 -7.39 -6.11
CA ARG A 135 9.69 -7.34 -6.83
C ARG A 135 9.50 -7.19 -8.34
N ALA A 136 8.56 -7.93 -8.93
CA ALA A 136 8.24 -7.82 -10.34
C ALA A 136 7.75 -6.40 -10.68
N PHE A 137 6.86 -5.83 -9.86
CA PHE A 137 6.41 -4.43 -10.00
C PHE A 137 7.54 -3.40 -9.86
N GLY A 138 8.65 -3.78 -9.21
CA GLY A 138 9.84 -2.94 -9.03
C GLY A 138 9.81 -2.12 -7.75
N VAL A 139 9.16 -2.61 -6.68
CA VAL A 139 9.28 -2.02 -5.33
C VAL A 139 10.71 -2.16 -4.82
N GLY A 140 11.10 -1.30 -3.87
CA GLY A 140 12.42 -1.39 -3.23
C GLY A 140 12.58 -2.68 -2.45
N THR A 141 13.74 -3.32 -2.54
CA THR A 141 14.08 -4.55 -1.79
C THR A 141 14.83 -4.28 -0.48
N GLY A 142 15.14 -3.01 -0.20
CA GLY A 142 15.75 -2.58 1.05
C GLY A 142 17.27 -2.69 1.08
N TRP A 143 17.84 -2.81 2.28
CA TRP A 143 19.29 -2.82 2.47
C TRP A 143 19.84 -4.25 2.56
N ARG A 144 20.79 -4.56 1.67
CA ARG A 144 21.43 -5.88 1.54
C ARG A 144 20.41 -7.04 1.47
N PRO A 145 19.39 -6.97 0.60
CA PRO A 145 18.33 -7.97 0.52
C PRO A 145 18.89 -9.39 0.31
N ASP A 146 19.83 -9.54 -0.63
CA ASP A 146 20.36 -10.84 -1.06
C ASP A 146 21.55 -11.35 -0.21
N ASP A 147 21.88 -10.65 0.87
CA ASP A 147 23.01 -11.05 1.73
C ASP A 147 22.62 -12.19 2.67
N SER A 148 22.91 -13.43 2.29
CA SER A 148 22.61 -14.61 3.08
C SER A 148 23.41 -14.74 4.37
N GLU A 149 24.51 -13.99 4.53
CA GLU A 149 25.34 -14.03 5.75
C GLU A 149 24.80 -13.13 6.86
N MET A 150 23.93 -12.17 6.51
CA MET A 150 23.34 -11.23 7.45
C MET A 150 21.93 -11.65 7.87
N SER A 151 21.68 -11.66 9.17
CA SER A 151 20.34 -11.91 9.73
C SER A 151 19.30 -10.95 9.10
N PRO A 152 18.13 -11.45 8.64
CA PRO A 152 17.06 -10.61 8.09
C PRO A 152 16.68 -9.45 9.02
N TYR A 153 16.69 -9.68 10.33
CA TYR A 153 16.38 -8.66 11.33
C TYR A 153 17.41 -7.53 11.37
N VAL A 154 18.70 -7.85 11.21
CA VAL A 154 19.76 -6.82 11.15
C VAL A 154 19.58 -5.94 9.91
N LYS A 155 19.19 -6.53 8.78
CA LYS A 155 18.86 -5.78 7.57
C LYS A 155 17.66 -4.85 7.78
N LEU A 156 16.59 -5.36 8.39
CA LEU A 156 15.41 -4.56 8.76
C LEU A 156 15.80 -3.40 9.69
N PHE A 157 16.60 -3.65 10.73
CA PHE A 157 17.10 -2.58 11.60
C PHE A 157 17.87 -1.52 10.82
N GLY A 158 18.72 -1.91 9.86
CA GLY A 158 19.38 -0.98 8.97
C GLY A 158 18.39 -0.10 8.18
N MET A 159 17.29 -0.66 7.68
CA MET A 159 16.24 0.10 7.01
C MET A 159 15.48 1.05 7.93
N LEU A 160 15.28 0.69 9.21
CA LEU A 160 14.71 1.59 10.22
C LEU A 160 15.63 2.81 10.46
N PHE A 161 16.93 2.67 10.22
CA PHE A 161 17.90 3.78 10.18
C PHE A 161 18.04 4.43 8.78
N GLY A 162 17.19 4.07 7.81
CA GLY A 162 17.15 4.67 6.47
C GLY A 162 18.09 4.05 5.43
N LEU A 163 18.82 2.98 5.77
CA LEU A 163 19.67 2.29 4.79
C LEU A 163 18.80 1.55 3.77
N GLY A 164 19.06 1.73 2.48
CA GLY A 164 18.27 1.09 1.40
C GLY A 164 16.79 1.51 1.32
N ALA A 165 16.36 2.42 2.19
CA ALA A 165 14.98 2.87 2.38
C ALA A 165 15.01 4.36 2.79
N TRP A 166 15.46 5.21 1.86
CA TRP A 166 15.87 6.58 2.18
C TRP A 166 14.76 7.44 2.78
N ALA A 167 13.49 7.16 2.44
CA ALA A 167 12.35 7.93 2.94
C ALA A 167 11.89 7.51 4.34
N THR A 168 12.46 6.45 4.93
CA THR A 168 12.06 5.97 6.27
C THR A 168 12.21 7.05 7.33
N LEU A 169 13.41 7.66 7.46
CA LEU A 169 13.64 8.68 8.48
C LEU A 169 12.79 9.95 8.26
N PRO A 170 12.68 10.51 7.03
CA PRO A 170 11.75 11.59 6.75
C PRO A 170 10.29 11.26 7.12
N ALA A 171 9.83 10.04 6.81
CA ALA A 171 8.46 9.63 7.10
C ALA A 171 8.19 9.48 8.61
N VAL A 172 9.14 8.94 9.36
CA VAL A 172 9.07 8.83 10.82
C VAL A 172 9.07 10.23 11.44
N ILE A 173 10.06 11.07 11.11
CA ILE A 173 10.17 12.45 11.62
C ILE A 173 8.92 13.27 11.29
N GLY A 174 8.41 13.15 10.07
CA GLY A 174 7.18 13.82 9.63
C GLY A 174 5.96 13.44 10.49
N GLY A 175 5.92 12.23 11.05
CA GLY A 175 4.87 11.81 11.96
C GLY A 175 4.93 12.48 13.34
N TYR A 176 6.12 12.86 13.81
CA TYR A 176 6.29 13.64 15.03
C TYR A 176 6.00 15.13 14.81
N ILE A 177 6.36 15.67 13.65
CA ILE A 177 6.21 17.11 13.33
C ILE A 177 4.79 17.48 12.92
N GLY A 178 4.04 16.60 12.25
CA GLY A 178 2.71 16.92 11.70
C GLY A 178 2.78 17.43 10.25
N ASN A 179 1.68 18.02 9.75
CA ASN A 179 1.60 18.66 8.44
C ASN A 179 0.62 19.86 8.49
N PRO A 180 1.10 21.10 8.28
CA PRO A 180 0.24 22.28 8.32
C PRO A 180 -0.62 22.49 7.06
N PHE A 181 -0.45 21.67 6.01
CA PHE A 181 -1.07 21.88 4.70
C PHE A 181 -2.03 20.78 4.28
N LYS A 182 -1.73 19.51 4.62
CA LYS A 182 -2.48 18.36 4.12
C LYS A 182 -3.11 17.56 5.26
N PRO A 183 -4.45 17.45 5.33
CA PRO A 183 -5.13 16.63 6.33
C PRO A 183 -4.96 15.15 6.02
N GLN A 184 -5.00 14.32 7.06
CA GLN A 184 -4.95 12.86 6.96
C GLN A 184 -5.91 12.25 7.99
N PRO A 185 -7.24 12.40 7.77
CA PRO A 185 -8.26 12.06 8.77
C PRO A 185 -8.31 10.56 9.11
N TRP A 186 -7.82 9.68 8.23
CA TRP A 186 -7.67 8.26 8.50
C TRP A 186 -6.86 7.95 9.76
N ILE A 187 -5.95 8.85 10.18
CA ILE A 187 -5.12 8.66 11.37
C ILE A 187 -5.97 8.69 12.64
N GLU A 188 -6.84 9.70 12.76
CA GLU A 188 -7.74 9.86 13.89
C GLU A 188 -8.74 8.70 13.95
N ASP A 189 -9.29 8.32 12.81
CA ASP A 189 -10.21 7.19 12.69
C ASP A 189 -9.52 5.84 13.03
N ALA A 190 -8.29 5.60 12.58
CA ALA A 190 -7.54 4.39 12.91
C ALA A 190 -7.20 4.31 14.41
N MET A 191 -6.85 5.44 15.05
CA MET A 191 -6.68 5.50 16.51
C MET A 191 -8.00 5.20 17.24
N ALA A 192 -9.13 5.71 16.75
CA ALA A 192 -10.45 5.44 17.35
C ALA A 192 -10.82 3.96 17.27
N VAL A 193 -10.55 3.29 16.14
CA VAL A 193 -10.69 1.83 16.01
C VAL A 193 -9.81 1.09 17.04
N GLY A 194 -8.55 1.51 17.17
CA GLY A 194 -7.62 0.91 18.14
C GLY A 194 -8.09 1.06 19.59
N GLN A 195 -8.60 2.23 19.95
CA GLN A 195 -9.14 2.52 21.27
C GLN A 195 -10.38 1.68 21.58
N ARG A 196 -11.34 1.56 20.65
CA ARG A 196 -12.53 0.70 20.82
C ARG A 196 -12.17 -0.77 21.08
N LYS A 197 -11.08 -1.24 20.49
CA LYS A 197 -10.57 -2.61 20.69
C LYS A 197 -9.66 -2.76 21.91
N GLY A 198 -9.55 -1.73 22.76
CA GLY A 198 -8.77 -1.76 23.99
C GLY A 198 -7.28 -2.02 23.76
N ARG A 199 -6.72 -1.50 22.67
CA ARG A 199 -5.30 -1.70 22.33
C ARG A 199 -4.41 -0.87 23.23
N TRP A 200 -4.68 0.42 23.28
CA TRP A 200 -3.86 1.40 24.00
C TRP A 200 -4.68 2.12 25.09
N PRO A 201 -4.04 2.70 26.12
CA PRO A 201 -4.72 3.62 27.02
C PRO A 201 -5.45 4.74 26.26
N ASP A 202 -6.72 4.97 26.64
CA ASP A 202 -7.69 5.95 26.14
C ASP A 202 -7.28 7.41 26.42
N MET A 203 -6.06 7.76 26.02
CA MET A 203 -5.41 9.01 26.36
C MET A 203 -5.33 9.96 25.18
N ALA A 204 -5.35 9.45 23.94
CA ALA A 204 -5.24 10.26 22.73
C ALA A 204 -6.58 10.87 22.30
N LEU A 205 -7.66 10.07 22.35
CA LEU A 205 -8.99 10.45 21.92
C LEU A 205 -10.02 10.27 23.05
N ILE A 206 -11.08 11.07 23.01
CA ILE A 206 -12.31 10.86 23.75
C ILE A 206 -13.36 10.46 22.73
N LEU A 207 -13.94 9.28 22.90
CA LEU A 207 -14.99 8.75 22.02
C LEU A 207 -16.36 8.99 22.66
N ASP A 208 -17.41 9.13 21.84
CA ASP A 208 -18.79 9.16 22.30
C ASP A 208 -19.24 7.74 22.64
N ASP A 209 -19.65 7.53 23.90
CA ASP A 209 -20.15 6.25 24.42
C ASP A 209 -21.32 5.68 23.61
N ASN A 210 -22.05 6.51 22.85
CA ASN A 210 -23.25 6.12 22.11
C ASN A 210 -23.14 6.17 20.58
N SER A 211 -22.09 6.77 20.00
CA SER A 211 -22.04 7.01 18.55
C SER A 211 -20.73 6.64 17.85
N ASP A 212 -19.76 6.06 18.56
CA ASP A 212 -18.43 5.68 18.04
C ASP A 212 -17.63 6.85 17.42
N LYS A 213 -18.13 8.07 17.56
CA LYS A 213 -17.52 9.30 17.04
C LYS A 213 -16.44 9.80 17.97
N VAL A 214 -15.40 10.37 17.39
CA VAL A 214 -14.39 11.12 18.15
C VAL A 214 -14.99 12.44 18.60
N VAL A 215 -15.17 12.60 19.90
CA VAL A 215 -15.68 13.82 20.55
C VAL A 215 -14.55 14.82 20.74
N THR A 216 -13.38 14.31 21.13
CA THR A 216 -12.20 15.14 21.35
C THR A 216 -10.96 14.39 20.88
N ASN A 217 -10.16 15.06 20.07
CA ASN A 217 -8.80 14.64 19.80
C ASN A 217 -7.85 15.55 20.59
N LYS A 218 -7.12 14.99 21.56
CA LYS A 218 -6.29 15.80 22.47
C LYS A 218 -5.09 16.47 21.79
N PHE A 219 -4.71 16.03 20.59
CA PHE A 219 -3.68 16.72 19.80
C PHE A 219 -4.15 18.12 19.33
N THR A 220 -5.45 18.41 19.40
CA THR A 220 -5.98 19.78 19.15
C THR A 220 -5.63 20.77 20.27
N GLU A 221 -5.25 20.28 21.45
CA GLU A 221 -4.85 21.10 22.60
C GLU A 221 -3.38 21.57 22.52
N LEU A 222 -2.61 21.09 21.53
CA LEU A 222 -1.21 21.50 21.36
C LEU A 222 -1.11 23.00 21.03
N PRO A 223 -0.34 23.80 21.80
CA PRO A 223 -0.20 25.23 21.53
C PRO A 223 0.34 25.49 20.12
N VAL A 224 -0.26 26.45 19.40
CA VAL A 224 0.15 26.92 18.06
C VAL A 224 -0.10 25.93 16.91
N VAL A 225 0.03 24.63 17.17
CA VAL A 225 0.04 23.57 16.15
C VAL A 225 -1.18 22.65 16.20
N GLY A 226 -2.02 22.77 17.24
CA GLY A 226 -3.25 22.01 17.40
C GLY A 226 -4.29 22.25 16.30
N SER A 227 -4.20 23.38 15.57
CA SER A 227 -5.06 23.70 14.43
C SER A 227 -4.52 23.23 13.08
N TRP A 228 -3.37 22.54 13.04
CA TRP A 228 -2.82 22.03 11.79
C TRP A 228 -3.71 20.92 11.20
N PRO A 229 -3.85 20.81 9.87
CA PRO A 229 -4.60 19.74 9.20
C PRO A 229 -4.19 18.33 9.66
N ARG A 230 -2.89 18.10 9.87
CA ARG A 230 -2.36 16.94 10.61
C ARG A 230 -1.51 17.46 11.75
N ARG A 231 -1.88 17.16 12.98
CA ARG A 231 -1.22 17.72 14.16
C ARG A 231 0.08 16.96 14.45
N PRO A 232 1.04 17.59 15.15
CA PRO A 232 2.22 16.89 15.62
C PRO A 232 1.86 15.69 16.49
N LEU A 233 2.73 14.68 16.51
CA LEU A 233 2.60 13.45 17.29
C LEU A 233 1.42 12.51 16.94
N GLU A 234 0.44 12.93 16.15
CA GLU A 234 -0.72 12.09 15.81
C GLU A 234 -0.31 10.80 15.09
N LEU A 235 0.40 10.95 13.98
CA LEU A 235 0.83 9.81 13.16
C LEU A 235 1.86 8.96 13.89
N ALA A 236 2.77 9.58 14.65
CA ALA A 236 3.74 8.86 15.47
C ALA A 236 3.05 8.02 16.56
N THR A 237 1.99 8.55 17.17
CA THR A 237 1.20 7.85 18.19
C THR A 237 0.49 6.65 17.58
N LEU A 238 -0.18 6.82 16.43
CA LEU A 238 -0.81 5.70 15.72
C LEU A 238 0.21 4.61 15.37
N ARG A 239 1.38 4.98 14.85
CA ARG A 239 2.43 4.01 14.50
C ARG A 239 2.95 3.27 15.74
N LEU A 240 3.15 3.97 16.85
CA LEU A 240 3.55 3.33 18.10
C LEU A 240 2.49 2.33 18.59
N GLN A 241 1.21 2.69 18.53
CA GLN A 241 0.10 1.79 18.86
C GLN A 241 0.07 0.56 17.93
N ASN A 242 0.20 0.77 16.62
CA ASN A 242 0.28 -0.31 15.63
C ASN A 242 1.44 -1.26 15.94
N MET A 243 2.64 -0.73 16.22
CA MET A 243 3.81 -1.55 16.54
C MET A 243 3.58 -2.43 17.77
N LEU A 244 2.99 -1.88 18.84
CA LEU A 244 2.87 -2.59 20.11
C LEU A 244 1.71 -3.60 20.10
N ASP A 245 0.51 -3.20 19.67
CA ASP A 245 -0.69 -4.04 19.75
C ASP A 245 -1.00 -4.87 18.51
N ILE A 246 -0.47 -4.48 17.33
CA ILE A 246 -0.62 -5.28 16.11
C ILE A 246 0.65 -6.11 15.93
N SER A 247 1.80 -5.47 15.70
CA SER A 247 3.02 -6.19 15.31
C SER A 247 3.59 -7.05 16.45
N ILE A 248 3.92 -6.46 17.61
CA ILE A 248 4.62 -7.17 18.69
C ILE A 248 3.70 -8.17 19.39
N LYS A 249 2.49 -7.74 19.77
CA LYS A 249 1.53 -8.58 20.50
C LYS A 249 1.05 -9.80 19.70
N ASN A 250 0.95 -9.69 18.37
CA ASN A 250 0.51 -10.78 17.50
C ASN A 250 1.65 -11.34 16.64
N TRP A 251 2.91 -11.09 17.00
CA TRP A 251 4.07 -11.45 16.18
C TRP A 251 4.07 -12.91 15.75
N LYS A 252 3.67 -13.83 16.65
CA LYS A 252 3.59 -15.27 16.36
C LYS A 252 2.65 -15.61 15.19
N GLU A 253 1.57 -14.86 15.03
CA GLU A 253 0.56 -15.07 13.99
C GLU A 253 0.89 -14.29 12.71
N LEU A 254 1.61 -13.18 12.82
CA LEU A 254 1.84 -12.24 11.71
C LEU A 254 3.23 -12.34 11.08
N ALA A 255 4.20 -12.94 11.76
CA ALA A 255 5.58 -13.01 11.30
C ALA A 255 5.71 -13.89 10.04
N PRO A 256 6.61 -13.52 9.10
CA PRO A 256 6.96 -14.40 8.00
C PRO A 256 7.57 -15.72 8.53
N ASN A 257 7.34 -16.82 7.80
CA ASN A 257 8.03 -18.08 8.05
C ASN A 257 9.49 -18.03 7.58
N ASP A 258 10.28 -19.05 7.90
CA ASP A 258 11.71 -19.09 7.57
C ASP A 258 11.97 -19.00 6.06
N GLU A 259 11.13 -19.60 5.23
CA GLU A 259 11.26 -19.53 3.77
C GLU A 259 11.09 -18.09 3.28
N ALA A 260 10.07 -17.39 3.76
CA ALA A 260 9.81 -15.99 3.43
C ALA A 260 10.92 -15.06 3.96
N LEU A 261 11.42 -15.31 5.18
CA LEU A 261 12.57 -14.59 5.75
C LEU A 261 13.81 -14.74 4.87
N ASN A 262 14.09 -15.95 4.39
CA ASN A 262 15.19 -16.23 3.47
C ASN A 262 14.99 -15.60 2.09
N ALA A 263 13.74 -15.43 1.65
CA ALA A 263 13.38 -14.73 0.42
C ALA A 263 13.48 -13.19 0.54
N GLY A 264 13.88 -12.66 1.71
CA GLY A 264 14.12 -11.23 1.90
C GLY A 264 12.86 -10.38 2.11
N VAL A 265 11.72 -10.99 2.44
CA VAL A 265 10.45 -10.23 2.54
C VAL A 265 10.44 -9.19 3.66
N LEU A 266 11.30 -9.35 4.67
CA LEU A 266 11.38 -8.44 5.81
C LEU A 266 11.90 -7.05 5.41
N THR A 267 12.67 -6.96 4.32
CA THR A 267 13.24 -5.71 3.81
C THR A 267 12.54 -5.20 2.55
N GLN A 268 11.63 -6.00 1.99
CA GLN A 268 10.87 -5.61 0.82
C GLN A 268 9.84 -4.54 1.18
N LEU A 269 9.80 -3.48 0.36
CA LEU A 269 8.85 -2.39 0.46
C LEU A 269 7.58 -2.67 -0.37
N GLY A 270 6.57 -1.83 -0.22
CA GLY A 270 5.30 -1.96 -0.92
C GLY A 270 5.14 -1.03 -2.13
N GLY A 271 3.94 -1.00 -2.66
CA GLY A 271 3.56 -0.11 -3.75
C GLY A 271 2.06 -0.15 -4.04
N CYS A 272 1.63 0.71 -4.94
CA CYS A 272 0.23 0.86 -5.33
C CYS A 272 0.13 1.25 -6.80
N VAL A 273 -0.86 0.73 -7.51
CA VAL A 273 -1.22 1.16 -8.86
C VAL A 273 -2.74 1.26 -8.98
N VAL A 274 -3.21 2.29 -9.70
CA VAL A 274 -4.61 2.46 -10.09
C VAL A 274 -4.68 2.54 -11.61
N CYS A 275 -5.56 1.76 -12.22
CA CYS A 275 -5.76 1.71 -13.66
C CYS A 275 -7.19 2.06 -14.05
N ASP A 276 -7.35 2.66 -15.22
CA ASP A 276 -8.64 2.98 -15.80
C ASP A 276 -9.33 1.75 -16.43
N GLU A 277 -10.45 2.00 -17.13
CA GLU A 277 -11.24 0.91 -17.73
C GLU A 277 -10.53 0.18 -18.88
N ASN A 278 -9.51 0.80 -19.48
CA ASN A 278 -8.70 0.26 -20.58
C ASN A 278 -7.39 -0.36 -20.07
N GLY A 279 -7.16 -0.33 -18.76
CA GLY A 279 -5.92 -0.76 -18.14
C GLY A 279 -4.79 0.27 -18.25
N GLU A 280 -5.05 1.54 -18.57
CA GLU A 280 -4.02 2.58 -18.50
C GLU A 280 -3.81 3.02 -17.04
N ALA A 281 -2.55 3.16 -16.62
CA ALA A 281 -2.22 3.56 -15.26
C ALA A 281 -2.53 5.06 -15.02
N LEU A 282 -3.40 5.34 -14.06
CA LEU A 282 -3.78 6.68 -13.61
C LEU A 282 -2.92 7.16 -12.44
N PHE A 283 -2.45 6.23 -11.62
CA PHE A 283 -1.62 6.47 -10.45
C PHE A 283 -0.66 5.29 -10.26
N GLU A 284 0.60 5.58 -9.93
CA GLU A 284 1.62 4.60 -9.58
C GLU A 284 2.42 5.13 -8.40
N TRP A 285 2.68 4.26 -7.42
CA TRP A 285 3.55 4.54 -6.30
C TRP A 285 4.38 3.31 -5.95
N LYS A 286 5.67 3.53 -5.72
CA LYS A 286 6.60 2.55 -5.14
C LYS A 286 7.09 3.14 -3.84
N ASP A 287 6.88 2.43 -2.74
CA ASP A 287 7.24 2.92 -1.42
C ASP A 287 8.74 3.20 -1.38
N ALA A 288 9.10 4.41 -0.95
CA ALA A 288 10.49 4.86 -0.88
C ALA A 288 11.16 4.50 0.47
N GLY A 289 10.39 3.95 1.40
CA GLY A 289 10.86 3.48 2.70
C GLY A 289 9.75 2.93 3.57
N ILE A 290 10.13 2.49 4.77
CA ILE A 290 9.20 2.09 5.81
C ILE A 290 8.43 3.34 6.24
N CYS A 291 7.13 3.23 6.51
CA CYS A 291 6.23 4.33 6.82
C CYS A 291 6.02 5.35 5.66
N ALA A 292 6.50 5.06 4.45
CA ALA A 292 6.42 5.94 3.28
C ALA A 292 5.51 5.38 2.18
N VAL A 293 4.32 4.91 2.60
CA VAL A 293 3.28 4.35 1.72
C VAL A 293 2.61 5.41 0.85
N ALA A 294 1.92 4.99 -0.20
CA ALA A 294 1.14 5.89 -1.04
C ALA A 294 0.12 6.68 -0.20
N ASN A 295 0.08 8.00 -0.36
CA ASN A 295 -0.99 8.80 0.24
C ASN A 295 -2.25 8.66 -0.60
N PHE A 296 -3.30 8.10 -0.02
CA PHE A 296 -4.57 7.93 -0.72
C PHE A 296 -5.22 9.29 -1.02
N GLU A 297 -4.92 10.31 -0.21
CA GLU A 297 -5.29 11.68 -0.49
C GLU A 297 -4.75 12.16 -1.85
N ASP A 298 -3.52 11.77 -2.25
CA ASP A 298 -2.97 12.08 -3.58
C ASP A 298 -3.74 11.33 -4.69
N ILE A 299 -4.19 10.09 -4.42
CA ILE A 299 -5.02 9.30 -5.35
C ILE A 299 -6.37 10.00 -5.56
N LEU A 300 -7.03 10.43 -4.49
CA LEU A 300 -8.33 11.11 -4.54
C LEU A 300 -8.27 12.48 -5.23
N GLU A 301 -7.16 13.19 -5.11
CA GLU A 301 -6.88 14.44 -5.85
C GLU A 301 -6.65 14.16 -7.33
N LYS A 302 -5.91 13.09 -7.65
CA LYS A 302 -5.56 12.73 -9.03
C LYS A 302 -6.76 12.18 -9.81
N ILE A 303 -7.67 11.49 -9.14
CA ILE A 303 -8.84 10.83 -9.71
C ILE A 303 -10.09 11.45 -9.05
N PRO A 304 -10.59 12.59 -9.55
CA PRO A 304 -11.77 13.23 -8.99
C PRO A 304 -13.05 12.42 -9.25
N VAL A 305 -14.11 12.73 -8.50
CA VAL A 305 -15.45 12.19 -8.77
C VAL A 305 -15.88 12.63 -10.17
N THR A 306 -16.43 11.71 -10.95
CA THR A 306 -16.99 12.03 -12.27
C THR A 306 -18.33 12.72 -12.07
N GLU A 307 -18.50 13.93 -12.62
CA GLU A 307 -19.75 14.70 -12.59
C GLU A 307 -20.89 13.99 -13.33
#